data_AF-A0A4V1XEW2-F1
#
_entry.id   AF-A0A4V1XEW2-F1
#
_cell.length_a   1.000
_cell.length_b   1.000
_cell.length_c   1.000
_cell.angle_alpha   90.00
_cell.angle_beta   90.00
_cell.angle_gamma   90.00
#
_symmetry.space_group_name_H-M   'P 1'
#
loop_
_entity.id
_entity.type
_entity.pdbx_description
1 polymer ?
#
loop_
_entity_poly.entity_id
_entity_poly.type
_entity_poly.pdbx_seq_one_letter_code
_entity_poly.pdbx_strand_id
1 'polypeptide(L)'
;MRSTRSRSAAVRGGSGDGGASGSRGADPPRTRKRGRRENEDEDGRQEPEPDADPNLAADGDDDDDDEDSEAKGKGKRKRVQIQEDVADDAISAEFPAVSLEELAERLPKAEDSLDDIWTAEKEEELQASLVDDAYYQYAMNKGPPKTDRRYWTMWRKVCRMVKCFPTDIIGAKQGLRYAQSTAVLRQGFGGTTFEGATISDPNWSWRFAEPLSALALGSPCRDNVDLLAFFVRYAVACRTNDRRRYRTRTRNIPCVFLRELAALVARTDGNDPMVELHAGLRRKWTAGGRHIPDSSEVLLEIEQRSWDASVPERRAGEDEESFALYSVLTEDLTSVLEAFKNTRHKGLRMYPDPQESAAVLWNAVERDDLGRLSLQDWNVLRGPLIVEEMRFLRKRRLSEQPGLAGPEEGAEEEQDAGAHQEVSRKTMPRGTAGLIMMRASSENTARMNYQKGGTRRVFRFLCLI
;
A
#
# COMPACT_ATOMS: atom_id res chain seq x y z
N MET A 1 27.27 5.58 55.12
CA MET A 1 26.42 5.76 56.31
C MET A 1 24.95 5.79 55.87
N ARG A 2 24.07 5.11 56.62
CA ARG A 2 22.61 4.88 56.43
C ARG A 2 22.26 3.85 55.34
N SER A 3 21.98 2.57 55.62
CA SER A 3 21.11 1.87 56.61
C SER A 3 19.69 1.59 56.09
N THR A 4 19.53 0.34 55.62
CA THR A 4 18.40 -0.62 55.71
C THR A 4 16.95 -0.13 55.72
N ARG A 5 16.09 -0.80 54.91
CA ARG A 5 15.10 -1.75 55.47
C ARG A 5 14.38 -2.57 54.39
N SER A 6 14.59 -3.88 54.48
CA SER A 6 13.69 -4.93 53.99
C SER A 6 12.38 -4.96 54.79
N ARG A 7 11.29 -5.35 54.14
CA ARG A 7 10.13 -5.97 54.81
C ARG A 7 9.49 -7.02 53.90
N SER A 8 9.68 -8.27 54.30
CA SER A 8 8.82 -9.40 53.96
C SER A 8 7.63 -9.44 54.91
N ALA A 9 6.47 -9.90 54.43
CA ALA A 9 5.43 -10.50 55.27
C ALA A 9 4.55 -11.42 54.40
N ALA A 10 4.10 -12.50 55.01
CA ALA A 10 3.53 -13.68 54.40
C ALA A 10 2.07 -13.91 54.85
N VAL A 11 1.44 -14.91 54.23
CA VAL A 11 0.44 -15.85 54.81
C VAL A 11 -1.03 -15.40 54.91
N ARG A 12 -1.89 -16.10 54.13
CA ARG A 12 -3.18 -16.79 54.44
C ARG A 12 -3.96 -16.92 53.12
N GLY A 13 -4.44 -18.08 52.66
CA GLY A 13 -5.04 -19.22 53.35
C GLY A 13 -6.56 -19.09 53.26
N GLY A 14 -7.23 -19.88 52.41
CA GLY A 14 -8.70 -19.87 52.28
C GLY A 14 -9.23 -20.84 51.22
N SER A 15 -9.46 -22.09 51.65
CA SER A 15 -10.27 -23.10 50.95
C SER A 15 -11.76 -22.74 51.01
N GLY A 16 -12.53 -23.13 49.99
CA GLY A 16 -13.98 -23.03 49.98
C GLY A 16 -14.61 -23.98 48.97
N ASP A 17 -14.90 -25.20 49.44
CA ASP A 17 -15.76 -26.20 48.81
C ASP A 17 -17.24 -25.90 49.07
N GLY A 18 -18.11 -26.33 48.15
CA GLY A 18 -19.57 -26.43 48.31
C GLY A 18 -20.31 -25.78 47.14
N GLY A 19 -21.25 -26.40 46.42
CA GLY A 19 -22.02 -27.63 46.61
C GLY A 19 -23.45 -27.40 46.10
N ALA A 20 -24.12 -28.47 45.66
CA ALA A 20 -25.55 -28.61 45.30
C ALA A 20 -26.02 -27.94 43.98
N SER A 21 -26.47 -28.66 42.94
CA SER A 21 -27.53 -29.67 42.77
C SER A 21 -28.97 -29.11 42.74
N GLY A 22 -29.64 -29.29 41.59
CA GLY A 22 -31.11 -29.35 41.47
C GLY A 22 -31.67 -28.45 40.35
N SER A 23 -32.74 -28.74 39.62
CA SER A 23 -33.57 -29.92 39.32
C SER A 23 -34.73 -29.38 38.47
N ARG A 24 -35.18 -30.11 37.43
CA ARG A 24 -36.48 -30.01 36.70
C ARG A 24 -36.69 -28.71 35.89
N GLY A 25 -37.22 -28.69 34.66
CA GLY A 25 -38.10 -29.60 33.93
C GLY A 25 -39.30 -28.77 33.44
N ALA A 26 -39.54 -28.65 32.14
CA ALA A 26 -40.86 -28.36 31.53
C ALA A 26 -40.76 -28.31 29.99
N ASP A 27 -41.66 -29.07 29.39
CA ASP A 27 -42.00 -29.18 27.96
C ASP A 27 -42.64 -27.91 27.36
N PRO A 28 -42.85 -27.85 26.03
CA PRO A 28 -42.96 -26.62 25.25
C PRO A 28 -44.41 -26.14 25.04
N PRO A 29 -44.61 -24.94 24.45
CA PRO A 29 -45.84 -24.68 23.73
C PRO A 29 -45.65 -24.31 22.25
N ARG A 30 -46.57 -24.93 21.51
CA ARG A 30 -47.00 -24.77 20.12
C ARG A 30 -47.12 -23.33 19.60
N THR A 31 -46.70 -23.20 18.34
CA THR A 31 -47.27 -22.46 17.19
C THR A 31 -48.33 -21.37 17.44
N ARG A 32 -48.07 -20.17 16.93
CA ARG A 32 -49.09 -19.31 16.32
C ARG A 32 -48.55 -18.59 15.08
N LYS A 33 -49.20 -18.87 13.94
CA LYS A 33 -49.16 -18.09 12.70
C LYS A 33 -49.50 -16.63 12.99
N ARG A 34 -48.69 -15.70 12.47
CA ARG A 34 -49.12 -14.34 12.15
C ARG A 34 -48.38 -13.90 10.89
N GLY A 35 -49.10 -13.88 9.76
CA GLY A 35 -48.65 -13.14 8.60
C GLY A 35 -48.81 -11.64 8.86
N ARG A 36 -47.85 -10.84 8.43
CA ARG A 36 -48.06 -9.43 8.10
C ARG A 36 -46.89 -8.92 7.26
N ARG A 37 -47.23 -8.61 6.00
CA ARG A 37 -46.73 -7.55 5.11
C ARG A 37 -45.31 -7.03 5.30
N GLU A 38 -44.53 -7.21 4.24
CA GLU A 38 -43.78 -6.16 3.54
C GLU A 38 -43.73 -4.82 4.27
N ASN A 39 -42.53 -4.43 4.67
CA ASN A 39 -42.07 -3.05 4.67
C ASN A 39 -40.57 -3.10 4.31
N GLU A 40 -40.30 -2.77 3.05
CA GLU A 40 -39.13 -2.00 2.67
C GLU A 40 -39.12 -0.75 3.56
N ASP A 41 -37.97 -0.45 4.18
CA ASP A 41 -37.54 0.90 4.56
C ASP A 41 -36.16 0.75 5.20
N GLU A 42 -35.14 0.94 4.37
CA GLU A 42 -33.76 1.09 4.79
C GLU A 42 -33.64 2.33 5.68
N ASP A 43 -33.12 2.09 6.88
CA ASP A 43 -32.90 3.04 7.96
C ASP A 43 -31.80 4.05 7.56
N GLY A 44 -32.23 5.09 6.85
CA GLY A 44 -31.44 6.30 6.61
C GLY A 44 -31.26 7.09 7.90
N ARG A 45 -30.18 6.80 8.63
CA ARG A 45 -29.67 7.71 9.67
C ARG A 45 -29.23 9.02 9.03
N GLN A 46 -30.14 10.00 9.00
CA GLN A 46 -29.80 11.41 8.85
C GLN A 46 -29.23 11.91 10.18
N GLU A 47 -27.99 12.39 10.16
CA GLU A 47 -27.44 13.20 11.24
C GLU A 47 -28.16 14.57 11.26
N PRO A 48 -28.46 15.13 12.44
CA PRO A 48 -29.16 16.42 12.54
C PRO A 48 -28.22 17.57 12.10
N GLU A 49 -28.71 18.41 11.19
CA GLU A 49 -28.09 19.69 10.86
C GLU A 49 -28.09 20.62 12.10
N PRO A 50 -27.03 21.43 12.31
CA PRO A 50 -27.00 22.40 13.39
C PRO A 50 -27.92 23.59 13.10
N ASP A 51 -28.74 23.92 14.09
CA ASP A 51 -29.67 25.05 14.12
C ASP A 51 -28.97 26.38 13.73
N ALA A 52 -29.43 26.97 12.63
CA ALA A 52 -29.04 28.31 12.20
C ALA A 52 -29.76 29.36 13.06
N ASP A 53 -28.95 30.25 13.65
CA ASP A 53 -29.35 31.38 14.50
C ASP A 53 -30.21 32.40 13.72
N PRO A 54 -31.49 32.63 14.08
CA PRO A 54 -32.39 33.53 13.39
C PRO A 54 -32.33 34.92 14.03
N ASN A 55 -31.21 35.63 13.91
CA ASN A 55 -31.18 37.02 14.40
C ASN A 55 -30.11 37.90 13.75
N LEU A 56 -30.28 38.20 12.45
CA LEU A 56 -29.70 39.40 11.84
C LEU A 56 -30.74 40.05 10.93
N ALA A 57 -31.61 40.84 11.55
CA ALA A 57 -32.28 41.95 10.90
C ALA A 57 -31.33 43.16 10.90
N ALA A 58 -31.02 43.69 9.73
CA ALA A 58 -30.66 45.09 9.57
C ALA A 58 -30.92 45.50 8.11
N ASP A 59 -31.88 46.40 8.00
CA ASP A 59 -32.21 47.20 6.83
C ASP A 59 -30.99 47.96 6.29
N GLY A 60 -30.96 48.13 4.98
CA GLY A 60 -29.94 48.89 4.27
C GLY A 60 -30.28 48.94 2.78
N ASP A 61 -31.31 49.70 2.45
CA ASP A 61 -31.52 50.24 1.10
C ASP A 61 -30.30 51.09 0.73
N ASP A 62 -29.56 50.67 -0.30
CA ASP A 62 -28.71 51.54 -1.10
C ASP A 62 -28.78 51.05 -2.56
N ASP A 63 -29.67 51.70 -3.30
CA ASP A 63 -29.68 51.79 -4.76
C ASP A 63 -28.39 52.50 -5.19
N ASP A 64 -27.44 51.80 -5.81
CA ASP A 64 -26.39 52.43 -6.61
C ASP A 64 -26.05 51.59 -7.85
N ASP A 65 -26.07 52.30 -8.97
CA ASP A 65 -25.86 51.89 -10.35
C ASP A 65 -24.56 51.09 -10.58
N ASP A 66 -24.67 49.85 -11.07
CA ASP A 66 -23.50 49.06 -11.49
C ASP A 66 -23.78 48.21 -12.76
N GLU A 67 -24.31 48.83 -13.81
CA GLU A 67 -24.58 48.20 -15.12
C GLU A 67 -23.32 47.90 -15.98
N ASP A 68 -22.09 48.18 -15.52
CA ASP A 68 -20.88 48.13 -16.38
C ASP A 68 -19.80 47.08 -16.00
N SER A 69 -20.12 46.13 -15.10
CA SER A 69 -19.15 45.15 -14.58
C SER A 69 -19.18 43.77 -15.28
N GLU A 70 -20.18 43.46 -16.11
CA GLU A 70 -20.32 42.14 -16.76
C GLU A 70 -19.24 41.83 -17.83
N ALA A 71 -18.66 42.84 -18.47
CA ALA A 71 -17.72 42.62 -19.58
C ALA A 71 -16.32 42.16 -19.10
N LYS A 72 -15.89 42.54 -17.89
CA LYS A 72 -14.55 42.18 -17.36
C LYS A 72 -14.51 40.79 -16.73
N GLY A 73 -15.65 40.24 -16.27
CA GLY A 73 -15.73 38.88 -15.69
C GLY A 73 -15.61 37.76 -16.73
N LYS A 74 -16.18 37.95 -17.93
CA LYS A 74 -16.16 36.94 -19.02
C LYS A 74 -14.74 36.67 -19.54
N GLY A 75 -13.87 37.70 -19.57
CA GLY A 75 -12.47 37.56 -20.00
C GLY A 75 -11.59 36.77 -19.03
N LYS A 76 -11.75 36.96 -17.71
CA LYS A 76 -10.99 36.20 -16.69
C LYS A 76 -11.39 34.73 -16.67
N ARG A 77 -12.69 34.41 -16.75
CA ARG A 77 -13.19 33.03 -16.84
C ARG A 77 -12.64 32.30 -18.06
N LYS A 78 -12.64 32.94 -19.24
CA LYS A 78 -12.12 32.34 -20.46
C LYS A 78 -10.60 32.07 -20.40
N ARG A 79 -9.83 32.91 -19.70
CA ARG A 79 -8.37 32.74 -19.57
C ARG A 79 -7.99 31.62 -18.59
N VAL A 80 -8.73 31.46 -17.48
CA VAL A 80 -8.56 30.33 -16.54
C VAL A 80 -8.88 29.01 -17.24
N GLN A 81 -9.99 28.97 -18.00
CA GLN A 81 -10.42 27.77 -18.72
C GLN A 81 -9.39 27.32 -19.79
N ILE A 82 -8.80 28.26 -20.53
CA ILE A 82 -7.72 27.92 -21.50
C ILE A 82 -6.48 27.35 -20.80
N GLN A 83 -6.16 27.80 -19.58
CA GLN A 83 -5.00 27.27 -18.84
C GLN A 83 -5.26 25.86 -18.30
N GLU A 84 -6.48 25.58 -17.85
CA GLU A 84 -6.91 24.24 -17.43
C GLU A 84 -6.89 23.25 -18.61
N ASP A 85 -7.47 23.62 -19.75
CA ASP A 85 -7.50 22.76 -20.95
C ASP A 85 -6.07 22.38 -21.43
N VAL A 86 -5.11 23.33 -21.37
CA VAL A 86 -3.71 23.07 -21.78
C VAL A 86 -3.00 22.13 -20.80
N ALA A 87 -3.28 22.23 -19.49
CA ALA A 87 -2.70 21.34 -18.50
C ALA A 87 -3.25 19.92 -18.64
N ASP A 88 -4.56 19.80 -18.89
CA ASP A 88 -5.23 18.52 -19.11
C ASP A 88 -4.73 17.80 -20.36
N ASP A 89 -4.50 18.54 -21.45
CA ASP A 89 -3.91 18.00 -22.68
C ASP A 89 -2.46 17.54 -22.47
N ALA A 90 -1.66 18.30 -21.72
CA ALA A 90 -0.28 17.93 -21.40
C ALA A 90 -0.20 16.68 -20.52
N ILE A 91 -1.02 16.61 -19.46
CA ILE A 91 -1.09 15.45 -18.57
C ILE A 91 -1.64 14.23 -19.31
N SER A 92 -2.63 14.41 -20.18
CA SER A 92 -3.17 13.33 -21.01
C SER A 92 -2.17 12.81 -22.06
N ALA A 93 -1.29 13.69 -22.56
CA ALA A 93 -0.22 13.30 -23.47
C ALA A 93 0.90 12.54 -22.76
N GLU A 94 1.27 12.96 -21.55
CA GLU A 94 2.31 12.29 -20.74
C GLU A 94 1.82 10.94 -20.18
N PHE A 95 0.58 10.90 -19.73
CA PHE A 95 -0.06 9.73 -19.16
C PHE A 95 -1.29 9.40 -20.01
N PRO A 96 -1.19 8.61 -21.10
CA PRO A 96 -2.34 8.24 -21.91
C PRO A 96 -3.32 7.36 -21.13
N ALA A 97 -4.59 7.34 -21.56
CA ALA A 97 -5.60 6.43 -21.00
C ALA A 97 -5.14 4.97 -21.16
N VAL A 98 -5.36 4.17 -20.12
CA VAL A 98 -4.94 2.77 -20.09
C VAL A 98 -6.17 1.89 -20.24
N SER A 99 -6.19 1.07 -21.28
CA SER A 99 -7.31 0.16 -21.52
C SER A 99 -7.31 -1.01 -20.53
N LEU A 100 -8.44 -1.72 -20.41
CA LEU A 100 -8.53 -2.91 -19.59
C LEU A 100 -7.56 -4.00 -20.08
N GLU A 101 -7.41 -4.14 -21.40
CA GLU A 101 -6.49 -5.09 -22.03
C GLU A 101 -5.04 -4.77 -21.68
N GLU A 102 -4.65 -3.49 -21.76
CA GLU A 102 -3.31 -3.05 -21.35
C GLU A 102 -3.04 -3.31 -19.87
N LEU A 103 -4.04 -3.18 -18.99
CA LEU A 103 -3.90 -3.56 -17.59
C LEU A 103 -3.80 -5.08 -17.44
N ALA A 104 -4.60 -5.84 -18.17
CA ALA A 104 -4.57 -7.30 -18.14
C ALA A 104 -3.21 -7.85 -18.58
N GLU A 105 -2.55 -7.22 -19.55
CA GLU A 105 -1.20 -7.58 -19.99
C GLU A 105 -0.13 -7.36 -18.92
N ARG A 106 -0.36 -6.43 -17.98
CA ARG A 106 0.54 -6.14 -16.84
C ARG A 106 0.31 -7.07 -15.65
N LEU A 107 -0.74 -7.89 -15.68
CA LEU A 107 -1.03 -8.79 -14.58
C LEU A 107 0.10 -9.82 -14.40
N PRO A 108 0.38 -10.21 -13.15
CA PRO A 108 1.38 -11.23 -12.87
C PRO A 108 1.00 -12.54 -13.54
N LYS A 109 1.92 -13.11 -14.32
CA LYS A 109 1.73 -14.41 -14.96
C LYS A 109 2.24 -15.51 -14.03
N ALA A 110 1.66 -16.70 -14.15
CA ALA A 110 2.07 -17.83 -13.32
C ALA A 110 3.51 -18.23 -13.61
N GLU A 111 3.88 -18.20 -14.89
CA GLU A 111 5.20 -18.58 -15.40
C GLU A 111 6.31 -17.70 -14.82
N ASP A 112 6.04 -16.42 -14.57
CA ASP A 112 7.01 -15.47 -14.00
C ASP A 112 7.37 -15.79 -12.54
N SER A 113 6.55 -16.61 -11.87
CA SER A 113 6.70 -16.94 -10.44
C SER A 113 7.27 -18.34 -10.20
N LEU A 114 7.39 -19.16 -11.24
CA LEU A 114 7.89 -20.53 -11.15
C LEU A 114 9.38 -20.53 -10.82
N ASP A 115 9.76 -21.27 -9.78
CA ASP A 115 11.15 -21.51 -9.38
C ASP A 115 11.25 -22.84 -8.60
N ASP A 116 12.41 -23.09 -7.97
CA ASP A 116 12.66 -24.32 -7.22
C ASP A 116 11.71 -24.50 -6.03
N ILE A 117 11.15 -23.41 -5.50
CA ILE A 117 10.21 -23.43 -4.37
C ILE A 117 8.77 -23.51 -4.87
N TRP A 118 8.44 -22.76 -5.93
CA TRP A 118 7.12 -22.70 -6.53
C TRP A 118 7.10 -23.42 -7.87
N THR A 119 6.78 -24.71 -7.85
CA THR A 119 6.78 -25.56 -9.05
C THR A 119 5.44 -25.49 -9.80
N ALA A 120 5.41 -26.00 -11.03
CA ALA A 120 4.18 -26.10 -11.82
C ALA A 120 3.10 -26.96 -11.13
N GLU A 121 3.51 -28.01 -10.41
CA GLU A 121 2.61 -28.84 -9.59
C GLU A 121 1.97 -28.03 -8.46
N LYS A 122 2.74 -27.15 -7.80
CA LYS A 122 2.19 -26.25 -6.76
C LYS A 122 1.25 -25.19 -7.33
N GLU A 123 1.51 -24.73 -8.54
CA GLU A 123 0.58 -23.87 -9.25
C GLU A 123 -0.73 -24.61 -9.57
N GLU A 124 -0.66 -25.84 -10.08
CA GLU A 124 -1.85 -26.66 -10.35
C GLU A 124 -2.65 -26.96 -9.07
N GLU A 125 -1.98 -27.32 -7.97
CA GLU A 125 -2.60 -27.47 -6.65
C GLU A 125 -3.30 -26.18 -6.19
N LEU A 126 -2.67 -25.01 -6.42
CA LEU A 126 -3.28 -23.72 -6.12
C LEU A 126 -4.55 -23.52 -6.95
N GLN A 127 -4.47 -23.66 -8.27
CA GLN A 127 -5.61 -23.48 -9.18
C GLN A 127 -6.78 -24.42 -8.82
N ALA A 128 -6.49 -25.70 -8.54
CA ALA A 128 -7.51 -26.66 -8.11
C ALA A 128 -8.18 -26.24 -6.79
N SER A 129 -7.41 -25.71 -5.84
CA SER A 129 -7.95 -25.26 -4.55
C SER A 129 -8.80 -23.98 -4.62
N LEU A 130 -8.67 -23.16 -5.67
CA LEU A 130 -9.43 -21.92 -5.82
C LEU A 130 -10.94 -22.15 -6.01
N VAL A 131 -11.32 -23.32 -6.54
CA VAL A 131 -12.73 -23.66 -6.76
C VAL A 131 -13.50 -23.63 -5.45
N ASP A 132 -12.90 -24.18 -4.38
CA ASP A 132 -13.52 -24.29 -3.05
C ASP A 132 -13.01 -23.23 -2.05
N ASP A 133 -12.09 -22.34 -2.46
CA ASP A 133 -11.54 -21.31 -1.58
C ASP A 133 -12.60 -20.24 -1.27
N ALA A 134 -13.05 -20.22 -0.01
CA ALA A 134 -14.11 -19.33 0.44
C ALA A 134 -13.76 -17.84 0.28
N TYR A 135 -12.48 -17.47 0.43
CA TYR A 135 -12.06 -16.09 0.24
C TYR A 135 -12.08 -15.71 -1.23
N TYR A 136 -11.55 -16.55 -2.12
CA TYR A 136 -11.58 -16.33 -3.56
C TYR A 136 -13.01 -16.21 -4.09
N GLN A 137 -13.91 -17.10 -3.65
CA GLN A 137 -15.31 -17.04 -4.04
C GLN A 137 -16.01 -15.79 -3.49
N TYR A 138 -15.82 -15.46 -2.22
CA TYR A 138 -16.31 -14.20 -1.65
C TYR A 138 -15.79 -13.01 -2.46
N ALA A 139 -14.52 -13.05 -2.80
CA ALA A 139 -13.84 -12.02 -3.52
C ALA A 139 -14.45 -11.81 -4.92
N MET A 140 -14.53 -12.85 -5.73
CA MET A 140 -15.06 -12.75 -7.10
C MET A 140 -16.55 -12.38 -7.15
N ASN A 141 -17.32 -12.76 -6.13
CA ASN A 141 -18.75 -12.45 -6.05
C ASN A 141 -19.03 -11.07 -5.45
N LYS A 142 -18.14 -10.58 -4.58
CA LYS A 142 -18.25 -9.25 -4.00
C LYS A 142 -17.84 -8.24 -5.05
N GLY A 143 -18.84 -7.68 -5.71
CA GLY A 143 -18.61 -6.58 -6.62
C GLY A 143 -18.00 -5.37 -5.91
N PRO A 144 -17.31 -4.51 -6.68
CA PRO A 144 -16.73 -3.28 -6.19
C PRO A 144 -17.83 -2.41 -5.54
N PRO A 145 -17.50 -1.54 -4.57
CA PRO A 145 -18.51 -0.76 -3.89
C PRO A 145 -19.23 0.16 -4.89
N LYS A 146 -20.53 -0.10 -5.12
CA LYS A 146 -21.33 0.61 -6.14
C LYS A 146 -21.35 2.13 -5.93
N THR A 147 -21.24 2.57 -4.68
CA THR A 147 -21.28 3.98 -4.28
C THR A 147 -19.90 4.63 -4.21
N ASP A 148 -18.81 3.86 -4.29
CA ASP A 148 -17.47 4.38 -4.04
C ASP A 148 -16.74 4.74 -5.34
N ARG A 149 -17.11 5.91 -5.90
CA ARG A 149 -16.41 6.49 -7.06
C ARG A 149 -14.91 6.75 -6.77
N ARG A 150 -14.52 6.91 -5.50
CA ARG A 150 -13.13 7.22 -5.11
C ARG A 150 -12.24 6.00 -5.22
N TYR A 151 -12.71 4.83 -4.78
CA TYR A 151 -12.02 3.55 -5.00
C TYR A 151 -11.65 3.35 -6.47
N TRP A 152 -12.62 3.55 -7.37
CA TRP A 152 -12.40 3.41 -8.80
C TRP A 152 -11.43 4.43 -9.37
N THR A 153 -11.58 5.66 -8.94
CA THR A 153 -10.71 6.72 -9.43
C THR A 153 -9.27 6.50 -8.96
N MET A 154 -9.05 5.97 -7.76
CA MET A 154 -7.73 5.53 -7.30
C MET A 154 -7.14 4.48 -8.23
N TRP A 155 -7.85 3.36 -8.48
CA TRP A 155 -7.34 2.28 -9.33
C TRP A 155 -6.92 2.79 -10.71
N ARG A 156 -7.78 3.59 -11.36
CA ARG A 156 -7.51 4.15 -12.69
C ARG A 156 -6.26 5.04 -12.68
N LYS A 157 -6.20 5.99 -11.75
CA LYS A 157 -5.13 6.98 -11.70
C LYS A 157 -3.80 6.35 -11.32
N VAL A 158 -3.79 5.46 -10.33
CA VAL A 158 -2.57 4.76 -9.90
C VAL A 158 -2.04 3.88 -11.03
N CYS A 159 -2.89 3.05 -11.65
CA CYS A 159 -2.45 2.20 -12.76
C CYS A 159 -1.98 2.99 -13.99
N ARG A 160 -2.52 4.18 -14.22
CA ARG A 160 -2.14 5.06 -15.33
C ARG A 160 -0.86 5.84 -15.07
N MET A 161 -0.79 6.52 -13.93
CA MET A 161 0.26 7.49 -13.62
C MET A 161 1.47 6.84 -12.94
N VAL A 162 1.23 5.91 -12.01
CA VAL A 162 2.27 5.19 -11.25
C VAL A 162 2.66 3.89 -11.96
N LYS A 163 1.82 3.41 -12.90
CA LYS A 163 2.04 2.19 -13.69
C LYS A 163 2.15 0.92 -12.85
N CYS A 164 1.51 0.90 -11.69
CA CYS A 164 1.37 -0.27 -10.82
C CYS A 164 -0.08 -0.48 -10.39
N PHE A 165 -0.40 -1.67 -9.89
CA PHE A 165 -1.68 -1.89 -9.22
C PHE A 165 -1.63 -1.34 -7.79
N PRO A 166 -2.75 -0.88 -7.21
CA PRO A 166 -2.77 -0.46 -5.81
C PRO A 166 -2.31 -1.57 -4.85
N THR A 167 -2.56 -2.84 -5.18
CA THR A 167 -2.10 -4.02 -4.43
C THR A 167 -0.58 -4.21 -4.48
N ASP A 168 0.11 -3.64 -5.45
CA ASP A 168 1.59 -3.63 -5.46
C ASP A 168 2.15 -2.69 -4.39
N ILE A 169 1.39 -1.67 -4.00
CA ILE A 169 1.71 -0.75 -2.89
C ILE A 169 1.30 -1.39 -1.56
N ILE A 170 0.03 -1.81 -1.44
CA ILE A 170 -0.54 -2.44 -0.24
C ILE A 170 -0.91 -3.90 -0.56
N GLY A 171 0.06 -4.80 -0.40
CA GLY A 171 -0.17 -6.23 -0.60
C GLY A 171 0.96 -7.10 -0.04
N ALA A 172 0.76 -8.42 -0.05
CA ALA A 172 1.66 -9.37 0.60
C ALA A 172 3.12 -9.29 0.11
N LYS A 173 3.36 -8.93 -1.16
CA LYS A 173 4.72 -8.71 -1.71
C LYS A 173 5.50 -7.65 -0.94
N GLN A 174 4.79 -6.65 -0.41
CA GLN A 174 5.31 -5.59 0.44
C GLN A 174 5.18 -5.92 1.93
N GLY A 175 4.71 -7.10 2.31
CA GLY A 175 4.45 -7.43 3.71
C GLY A 175 3.35 -6.57 4.34
N LEU A 176 2.48 -5.98 3.52
CA LEU A 176 1.37 -5.12 3.93
C LEU A 176 0.04 -5.81 3.58
N ARG A 177 -1.02 -5.49 4.32
CA ARG A 177 -2.40 -5.85 3.97
C ARG A 177 -3.33 -4.73 4.41
N TYR A 178 -4.43 -4.56 3.68
CA TYR A 178 -5.47 -3.63 4.10
C TYR A 178 -6.14 -4.11 5.39
N ALA A 179 -6.20 -3.25 6.39
CA ALA A 179 -6.79 -3.53 7.69
C ALA A 179 -8.15 -2.86 7.81
N GLN A 180 -9.15 -3.46 7.17
CA GLN A 180 -10.53 -3.24 7.58
C GLN A 180 -11.11 -4.58 7.95
N SER A 181 -11.36 -4.75 9.25
CA SER A 181 -12.11 -5.88 9.78
C SER A 181 -13.53 -5.79 9.23
N THR A 182 -13.83 -6.58 8.21
CA THR A 182 -15.20 -7.09 8.11
C THR A 182 -15.21 -8.41 8.87
N ALA A 183 -16.00 -8.39 9.95
CA ALA A 183 -16.31 -9.57 10.73
C ALA A 183 -16.61 -10.76 9.81
N VAL A 184 -16.08 -11.92 10.22
CA VAL A 184 -16.62 -13.28 10.04
C VAL A 184 -17.38 -13.44 8.74
N LEU A 185 -16.88 -14.28 7.82
CA LEU A 185 -17.73 -14.93 6.82
C LEU A 185 -18.91 -15.62 7.55
N ARG A 186 -19.96 -14.86 7.88
CA ARG A 186 -21.31 -15.34 8.14
C ARG A 186 -21.83 -15.67 6.77
N GLN A 187 -21.37 -16.83 6.29
CA GLN A 187 -22.22 -17.87 5.75
C GLN A 187 -23.42 -17.34 4.96
N GLY A 188 -23.31 -17.41 3.63
CA GLY A 188 -24.49 -17.43 2.78
C GLY A 188 -25.41 -18.61 3.11
N PHE A 189 -26.61 -18.60 2.55
CA PHE A 189 -27.49 -19.76 2.37
C PHE A 189 -26.70 -21.10 2.32
N GLY A 190 -26.60 -21.83 3.44
CA GLY A 190 -25.87 -23.12 3.43
C GLY A 190 -25.21 -23.64 4.72
N GLY A 191 -25.11 -22.92 5.83
CA GLY A 191 -24.77 -23.57 7.12
C GLY A 191 -23.28 -23.67 7.52
N THR A 192 -22.30 -23.18 6.74
CA THR A 192 -20.87 -23.13 7.16
C THR A 192 -20.35 -21.74 7.58
N THR A 193 -20.18 -21.53 8.89
CA THR A 193 -19.67 -20.28 9.49
C THR A 193 -18.18 -20.44 9.67
N PHE A 194 -17.37 -19.57 9.06
CA PHE A 194 -15.94 -19.54 9.35
C PHE A 194 -15.72 -18.67 10.59
N GLU A 195 -15.68 -19.32 11.75
CA GLU A 195 -15.33 -18.68 13.01
C GLU A 195 -13.82 -18.41 13.03
N GLY A 196 -13.42 -17.14 13.21
CA GLY A 196 -12.05 -16.79 13.65
C GLY A 196 -11.09 -16.16 12.63
N ALA A 197 -11.27 -16.31 11.32
CA ALA A 197 -10.32 -15.73 10.34
C ALA A 197 -10.67 -14.27 10.02
N THR A 198 -9.79 -13.33 10.39
CA THR A 198 -9.88 -11.93 9.96
C THR A 198 -9.37 -11.83 8.52
N ILE A 199 -10.29 -11.80 7.57
CA ILE A 199 -9.98 -11.68 6.15
C ILE A 199 -10.03 -10.20 5.75
N SER A 200 -9.03 -9.74 4.99
CA SER A 200 -9.01 -8.37 4.46
C SER A 200 -10.10 -8.18 3.42
N ASP A 201 -10.92 -7.14 3.61
CA ASP A 201 -11.91 -6.74 2.61
C ASP A 201 -11.19 -6.35 1.32
N PRO A 202 -11.47 -7.00 0.19
CA PRO A 202 -10.89 -6.62 -1.09
C PRO A 202 -11.35 -5.25 -1.60
N ASN A 203 -12.50 -4.77 -1.11
CA ASN A 203 -13.05 -3.48 -1.43
C ASN A 203 -12.56 -2.49 -0.38
N TRP A 204 -11.57 -1.68 -0.75
CA TRP A 204 -11.06 -0.66 0.16
C TRP A 204 -12.07 0.47 0.30
N SER A 205 -12.26 0.93 1.54
CA SER A 205 -13.14 2.06 1.80
C SER A 205 -12.59 3.33 1.15
N TRP A 206 -13.48 4.25 0.76
CA TRP A 206 -13.08 5.56 0.26
C TRP A 206 -12.13 6.30 1.21
N ARG A 207 -12.30 6.14 2.53
CA ARG A 207 -11.45 6.74 3.57
C ARG A 207 -10.02 6.22 3.50
N PHE A 208 -9.82 4.98 3.07
CA PHE A 208 -8.50 4.41 2.84
C PHE A 208 -7.96 4.75 1.45
N ALA A 209 -8.82 4.67 0.44
CA ALA A 209 -8.45 4.91 -0.96
C ALA A 209 -8.00 6.36 -1.21
N GLU A 210 -8.61 7.35 -0.55
CA GLU A 210 -8.26 8.76 -0.70
C GLU A 210 -6.82 9.10 -0.26
N PRO A 211 -6.38 8.83 0.99
CA PRO A 211 -5.00 9.10 1.39
C PRO A 211 -4.00 8.24 0.62
N LEU A 212 -4.34 6.99 0.27
CA LEU A 212 -3.46 6.17 -0.56
C LEU A 212 -3.28 6.77 -1.97
N SER A 213 -4.37 7.27 -2.57
CA SER A 213 -4.30 7.98 -3.85
C SER A 213 -3.40 9.20 -3.77
N ALA A 214 -3.58 10.02 -2.72
CA ALA A 214 -2.78 11.22 -2.52
C ALA A 214 -1.29 10.88 -2.36
N LEU A 215 -0.96 9.81 -1.64
CA LEU A 215 0.40 9.32 -1.51
C LEU A 215 0.96 8.77 -2.83
N ALA A 216 0.22 7.91 -3.52
CA ALA A 216 0.68 7.29 -4.76
C ALA A 216 0.92 8.32 -5.88
N LEU A 217 0.07 9.35 -5.96
CA LEU A 217 0.13 10.35 -7.04
C LEU A 217 0.96 11.58 -6.68
N GLY A 218 0.93 12.00 -5.42
CA GLY A 218 1.49 13.29 -4.99
C GLY A 218 2.71 13.21 -4.07
N SER A 219 3.07 12.02 -3.55
CA SER A 219 4.23 11.92 -2.66
C SER A 219 5.55 12.08 -3.42
N PRO A 220 6.65 12.46 -2.73
CA PRO A 220 7.98 12.48 -3.33
C PRO A 220 8.50 11.09 -3.72
N CYS A 221 7.77 10.01 -3.43
CA CYS A 221 8.13 8.66 -3.85
C CYS A 221 7.93 8.44 -5.35
N ARG A 222 7.07 9.23 -6.01
CA ARG A 222 6.74 9.10 -7.44
C ARG A 222 6.31 7.67 -7.79
N ASP A 223 6.93 7.07 -8.79
CA ASP A 223 6.72 5.70 -9.27
C ASP A 223 7.45 4.63 -8.43
N ASN A 224 8.17 5.03 -7.37
CA ASN A 224 8.89 4.10 -6.51
C ASN A 224 7.96 3.48 -5.44
N VAL A 225 7.29 2.41 -5.84
CA VAL A 225 6.36 1.64 -4.99
C VAL A 225 7.05 1.09 -3.74
N ASP A 226 8.28 0.60 -3.84
CA ASP A 226 9.02 0.04 -2.70
C ASP A 226 9.34 1.10 -1.64
N LEU A 227 9.66 2.33 -2.07
CA LEU A 227 9.89 3.46 -1.18
C LEU A 227 8.59 3.90 -0.49
N LEU A 228 7.48 4.00 -1.22
CA LEU A 228 6.19 4.33 -0.62
C LEU A 228 5.76 3.26 0.40
N ALA A 229 5.86 1.98 0.00
CA ALA A 229 5.56 0.85 0.88
C ALA A 229 6.48 0.82 2.12
N PHE A 230 7.74 1.26 2.00
CA PHE A 230 8.64 1.41 3.15
C PHE A 230 8.09 2.40 4.17
N PHE A 231 7.67 3.60 3.75
CA PHE A 231 7.12 4.61 4.67
C PHE A 231 5.82 4.15 5.32
N VAL A 232 4.92 3.51 4.56
CA VAL A 232 3.69 2.93 5.11
C VAL A 232 4.01 1.85 6.15
N ARG A 233 4.93 0.93 5.83
CA ARG A 233 5.36 -0.12 6.76
C ARG A 233 5.98 0.46 8.03
N TYR A 234 6.78 1.50 7.88
CA TYR A 234 7.41 2.21 9.00
C TYR A 234 6.36 2.83 9.94
N ALA A 235 5.32 3.47 9.39
CA ALA A 235 4.22 4.00 10.18
C ALA A 235 3.48 2.91 10.96
N VAL A 236 3.16 1.78 10.32
CA VAL A 236 2.52 0.64 11.00
C VAL A 236 3.43 0.09 12.11
N ALA A 237 4.73 -0.07 11.84
CA ALA A 237 5.69 -0.58 12.82
C ALA A 237 5.79 0.35 14.04
N CYS A 238 5.74 1.68 13.84
CA CYS A 238 5.68 2.65 14.94
C CYS A 238 4.38 2.51 15.74
N ARG A 239 3.22 2.48 15.07
CA ARG A 239 1.91 2.36 15.73
C ARG A 239 1.75 1.09 16.54
N THR A 240 2.30 -0.02 16.05
CA THR A 240 2.14 -1.34 16.67
C THR A 240 3.27 -1.71 17.63
N ASN A 241 4.19 -0.77 17.90
CA ASN A 241 5.41 -1.03 18.67
C ASN A 241 6.10 -2.32 18.22
N ASP A 242 6.23 -2.47 16.90
CA ASP A 242 6.73 -3.72 16.33
C ASP A 242 8.23 -3.82 16.47
N ARG A 243 8.66 -4.95 17.05
CA ARG A 243 10.07 -5.29 17.21
C ARG A 243 10.44 -6.53 16.40
N ARG A 244 9.51 -7.11 15.65
CA ARG A 244 9.79 -8.29 14.82
C ARG A 244 10.82 -7.96 13.74
N ARG A 245 11.66 -8.95 13.41
CA ARG A 245 12.49 -8.92 12.21
C ARG A 245 11.58 -8.98 10.99
N TYR A 246 11.81 -8.11 10.02
CA TYR A 246 11.17 -8.25 8.71
C TYR A 246 12.15 -7.92 7.58
N ARG A 247 12.01 -8.68 6.49
CA ARG A 247 12.74 -8.43 5.25
C ARG A 247 11.95 -7.46 4.40
N THR A 248 12.56 -6.31 4.11
CA THR A 248 12.02 -5.34 3.16
C THR A 248 12.70 -5.50 1.82
N ARG A 249 11.92 -5.37 0.73
CA ARG A 249 12.49 -5.15 -0.60
C ARG A 249 13.11 -3.75 -0.64
N THR A 250 14.43 -3.69 -0.54
CA THR A 250 15.19 -2.43 -0.50
C THR A 250 15.94 -2.14 -1.79
N ARG A 251 15.94 -3.07 -2.75
CA ARG A 251 16.72 -2.97 -4.00
C ARG A 251 16.41 -1.69 -4.76
N ASN A 252 15.14 -1.30 -4.81
CA ASN A 252 14.70 -0.11 -5.53
C ASN A 252 14.69 1.15 -4.66
N ILE A 253 15.04 1.08 -3.37
CA ILE A 253 15.10 2.27 -2.51
C ILE A 253 16.43 3.01 -2.80
N PRO A 254 16.40 4.22 -3.39
CA PRO A 254 17.62 4.92 -3.78
C PRO A 254 18.41 5.46 -2.58
N CYS A 255 17.72 5.74 -1.47
CA CYS A 255 18.32 6.32 -0.28
C CYS A 255 19.11 5.28 0.52
N VAL A 256 20.44 5.42 0.55
CA VAL A 256 21.36 4.53 1.29
C VAL A 256 20.99 4.44 2.77
N PHE A 257 20.60 5.55 3.40
CA PHE A 257 20.19 5.58 4.81
C PHE A 257 19.00 4.67 5.08
N LEU A 258 17.96 4.72 4.23
CA LEU A 258 16.78 3.87 4.39
C LEU A 258 17.11 2.39 4.14
N ARG A 259 18.03 2.09 3.21
CA ARG A 259 18.53 0.73 3.00
C ARG A 259 19.29 0.20 4.20
N GLU A 260 20.16 1.03 4.80
CA GLU A 260 20.88 0.67 6.04
C GLU A 260 19.91 0.44 7.21
N LEU A 261 18.86 1.27 7.33
CA LEU A 261 17.82 1.10 8.35
C LEU A 261 17.06 -0.22 8.15
N ALA A 262 16.62 -0.51 6.93
CA ALA A 262 15.97 -1.79 6.62
C ALA A 262 16.87 -3.00 6.90
N ALA A 263 18.17 -2.90 6.60
CA ALA A 263 19.15 -3.94 6.90
C ALA A 263 19.42 -4.09 8.41
N LEU A 264 19.30 -3.01 9.18
CA LEU A 264 19.37 -3.05 10.64
C LEU A 264 18.15 -3.78 11.22
N VAL A 265 16.96 -3.46 10.73
CA VAL A 265 15.70 -4.12 11.12
C VAL A 265 15.70 -5.61 10.76
N ALA A 266 16.25 -5.98 9.60
CA ALA A 266 16.34 -7.39 9.22
C ALA A 266 17.26 -8.22 10.13
N ARG A 267 18.21 -7.56 10.82
CA ARG A 267 19.21 -8.20 11.69
C ARG A 267 18.96 -8.00 13.20
N THR A 268 18.02 -7.14 13.58
CA THR A 268 17.73 -6.84 15.00
C THR A 268 17.25 -8.09 15.72
N ASP A 269 17.64 -8.31 16.97
CA ASP A 269 17.12 -9.43 17.79
C ASP A 269 15.68 -9.21 18.27
N GLY A 270 15.07 -8.10 17.85
CA GLY A 270 13.73 -7.68 18.25
C GLY A 270 13.64 -7.15 19.67
N ASN A 271 14.79 -6.69 20.19
CA ASN A 271 14.86 -6.02 21.48
C ASN A 271 14.44 -4.55 21.36
N ASP A 272 14.85 -3.89 20.27
CA ASP A 272 14.68 -2.45 20.11
C ASP A 272 13.49 -2.14 19.17
N PRO A 273 12.63 -1.17 19.50
CA PRO A 273 11.59 -0.72 18.60
C PRO A 273 12.17 0.05 17.41
N MET A 274 11.38 0.15 16.34
CA MET A 274 11.76 0.84 15.10
C MET A 274 12.35 2.24 15.33
N VAL A 275 11.74 3.01 16.23
CA VAL A 275 12.14 4.39 16.55
C VAL A 275 13.54 4.47 17.16
N GLU A 276 13.91 3.48 17.97
CA GLU A 276 15.24 3.39 18.59
C GLU A 276 16.30 2.96 17.57
N LEU A 277 15.95 2.03 16.68
CA LEU A 277 16.82 1.64 15.56
C LEU A 277 17.12 2.83 14.65
N HIS A 278 16.10 3.61 14.30
CA HIS A 278 16.28 4.83 13.51
C HIS A 278 17.14 5.88 14.24
N ALA A 279 16.83 6.18 15.51
CA ALA A 279 17.63 7.12 16.31
C ALA A 279 19.09 6.66 16.48
N GLY A 280 19.32 5.36 16.63
CA GLY A 280 20.65 4.74 16.65
C GLY A 280 21.40 4.95 15.34
N LEU A 281 20.74 4.70 14.20
CA LEU A 281 21.34 4.89 12.88
C LEU A 281 21.71 6.36 12.61
N ARG A 282 20.82 7.30 12.97
CA ARG A 282 21.11 8.74 12.86
C ARG A 282 22.35 9.12 13.66
N ARG A 283 22.43 8.69 14.94
CA ARG A 283 23.62 8.94 15.78
C ARG A 283 24.89 8.37 15.16
N LYS A 284 24.83 7.15 14.60
CA LYS A 284 25.96 6.52 13.91
C LYS A 284 26.42 7.34 12.70
N TRP A 285 25.50 7.82 11.88
CA TRP A 285 25.81 8.64 10.70
C TRP A 285 26.41 9.99 11.09
N THR A 286 25.82 10.67 12.08
CA THR A 286 26.36 11.93 12.62
C THR A 286 27.77 11.76 13.18
N ALA A 287 28.01 10.72 13.99
CA ALA A 287 29.34 10.45 14.55
C ALA A 287 30.38 10.13 13.45
N GLY A 288 29.95 9.51 12.35
CA GLY A 288 30.77 9.26 11.17
C GLY A 288 30.89 10.46 10.21
N GLY A 289 30.34 11.63 10.55
CA GLY A 289 30.36 12.82 9.69
C GLY A 289 29.56 12.67 8.39
N ARG A 290 28.65 11.70 8.30
CA ARG A 290 27.79 11.49 7.13
C ARG A 290 26.56 12.39 7.19
N HIS A 291 26.16 12.91 6.04
CA HIS A 291 24.94 13.71 5.91
C HIS A 291 23.70 12.85 6.17
N ILE A 292 22.83 13.29 7.08
CA ILE A 292 21.51 12.66 7.30
C ILE A 292 20.56 13.13 6.19
N PRO A 293 20.00 12.23 5.37
CA PRO A 293 19.12 12.62 4.29
C PRO A 293 17.76 13.08 4.80
N ASP A 294 17.11 13.93 4.02
CA ASP A 294 15.78 14.49 4.29
C ASP A 294 14.70 13.43 4.54
N SER A 295 14.83 12.25 3.94
CA SER A 295 13.94 11.12 4.21
C SER A 295 13.94 10.69 5.68
N SER A 296 15.02 10.92 6.42
CA SER A 296 15.10 10.67 7.88
C SER A 296 14.20 11.63 8.67
N GLU A 297 14.06 12.88 8.22
CA GLU A 297 13.15 13.84 8.85
C GLU A 297 11.68 13.43 8.64
N VAL A 298 11.35 12.84 7.48
CA VAL A 298 10.02 12.24 7.24
C VAL A 298 9.74 11.14 8.25
N LEU A 299 10.72 10.27 8.54
CA LEU A 299 10.58 9.22 9.54
C LEU A 299 10.34 9.79 10.94
N LEU A 300 11.00 10.89 11.33
CA LEU A 300 10.73 11.55 12.62
C LEU A 300 9.31 12.11 12.70
N GLU A 301 8.80 12.69 11.62
CA GLU A 301 7.43 13.18 11.57
C GLU A 301 6.42 12.03 11.68
N ILE A 302 6.72 10.87 11.08
CA ILE A 302 5.92 9.65 11.26
C ILE A 302 5.99 9.18 12.72
N GLU A 303 7.17 9.15 13.34
CA GLU A 303 7.34 8.76 14.75
C GLU A 303 6.50 9.62 15.67
N GLN A 304 6.57 10.94 15.52
CA GLN A 304 5.80 11.87 16.36
C GLN A 304 4.28 11.64 16.29
N ARG A 305 3.78 11.07 15.19
CA ARG A 305 2.34 10.87 14.94
C ARG A 305 1.86 9.47 15.27
N SER A 306 2.71 8.48 14.99
CA SER A 306 2.32 7.07 15.03
C SER A 306 2.90 6.34 16.23
N TRP A 307 4.02 6.78 16.79
CA TRP A 307 4.65 6.07 17.92
C TRP A 307 3.97 6.42 19.26
N ASP A 308 3.56 5.38 19.98
CA ASP A 308 3.11 5.49 21.36
C ASP A 308 3.78 4.40 22.20
N ALA A 309 4.60 4.83 23.17
CA ALA A 309 5.32 3.94 24.08
C ALA A 309 4.38 3.16 25.01
N SER A 310 3.10 3.55 25.12
CA SER A 310 2.09 2.83 25.89
C SER A 310 1.56 1.58 25.18
N VAL A 311 1.74 1.48 23.85
CA VAL A 311 1.32 0.31 23.07
C VAL A 311 2.19 -0.90 23.44
N PRO A 312 1.58 -2.05 23.79
CA PRO A 312 2.32 -3.27 24.09
C PRO A 312 3.28 -3.65 22.95
N GLU A 313 4.45 -4.14 23.33
CA GLU A 313 5.45 -4.60 22.36
C GLU A 313 4.90 -5.78 21.56
N ARG A 314 5.14 -5.77 20.25
CA ARG A 314 4.86 -6.92 19.39
C ARG A 314 6.16 -7.63 19.06
N ARG A 315 6.31 -8.87 19.53
CA ARG A 315 7.53 -9.68 19.35
C ARG A 315 7.31 -10.89 18.45
N ALA A 316 8.43 -11.47 17.98
CA ALA A 316 8.37 -12.67 17.15
C ALA A 316 7.87 -13.86 17.98
N GLY A 317 6.91 -14.62 17.43
CA GLY A 317 6.31 -15.80 18.08
C GLY A 317 5.06 -15.52 18.93
N GLU A 318 4.65 -14.26 19.07
CA GLU A 318 3.33 -13.91 19.67
C GLU A 318 2.19 -14.06 18.67
N ASP A 319 2.48 -13.88 17.37
CA ASP A 319 1.58 -14.23 16.28
C ASP A 319 1.79 -15.70 15.90
N GLU A 320 0.72 -16.49 15.74
CA GLU A 320 0.77 -17.92 15.36
C GLU A 320 1.47 -18.17 14.01
N GLU A 321 1.70 -17.13 13.21
CA GLU A 321 2.43 -17.20 11.95
C GLU A 321 3.79 -16.50 12.08
N SER A 322 4.87 -17.23 11.71
CA SER A 322 6.24 -16.70 11.55
C SER A 322 6.31 -15.46 10.65
N PHE A 323 5.27 -15.25 9.83
CA PHE A 323 5.15 -14.14 8.90
C PHE A 323 3.75 -13.50 8.92
N ALA A 324 3.47 -12.70 9.95
CA ALA A 324 2.25 -11.90 9.97
C ALA A 324 2.42 -10.55 9.25
N LEU A 325 1.67 -10.37 8.16
CA LEU A 325 1.56 -9.13 7.38
C LEU A 325 1.17 -7.93 8.27
N TYR A 326 1.68 -6.75 7.91
CA TYR A 326 1.27 -5.51 8.55
C TYR A 326 -0.14 -5.10 8.12
N SER A 327 -1.03 -5.06 9.09
CA SER A 327 -2.38 -4.52 8.96
C SER A 327 -2.33 -2.98 8.85
N VAL A 328 -2.47 -2.45 7.64
CA VAL A 328 -2.44 -1.02 7.31
C VAL A 328 -3.83 -0.40 7.49
N LEU A 329 -3.93 0.56 8.40
CA LEU A 329 -5.14 1.34 8.65
C LEU A 329 -5.10 2.67 7.87
N THR A 330 -6.25 3.36 7.82
CA THR A 330 -6.36 4.71 7.23
C THR A 330 -5.47 5.72 7.98
N GLU A 331 -5.36 5.56 9.29
CA GLU A 331 -4.56 6.42 10.17
C GLU A 331 -3.06 6.32 9.85
N ASP A 332 -2.59 5.15 9.43
CA ASP A 332 -1.19 4.94 9.02
C ASP A 332 -0.88 5.74 7.75
N LEU A 333 -1.76 5.67 6.74
CA LEU A 333 -1.61 6.45 5.51
C LEU A 333 -1.70 7.95 5.77
N THR A 334 -2.63 8.37 6.62
CA THR A 334 -2.80 9.77 7.03
C THR A 334 -1.54 10.28 7.75
N SER A 335 -0.93 9.45 8.60
CA SER A 335 0.32 9.79 9.30
C SER A 335 1.47 10.02 8.31
N VAL A 336 1.63 9.17 7.31
CA VAL A 336 2.65 9.32 6.26
C VAL A 336 2.40 10.58 5.41
N LEU A 337 1.14 10.84 5.06
CA LEU A 337 0.75 12.00 4.27
C LEU A 337 1.08 13.30 5.01
N GLU A 338 0.65 13.40 6.27
CA GLU A 338 0.94 14.55 7.11
C GLU A 338 2.44 14.67 7.41
N ALA A 339 3.18 13.56 7.49
CA ALA A 339 4.62 13.60 7.63
C ALA A 339 5.27 14.31 6.43
N PHE A 340 4.99 13.89 5.19
CA PHE A 340 5.51 14.56 3.99
C PHE A 340 5.14 16.04 3.92
N LYS A 341 3.90 16.37 4.29
CA LYS A 341 3.41 17.76 4.29
C LYS A 341 4.15 18.64 5.29
N ASN A 342 4.46 18.11 6.48
CA ASN A 342 5.03 18.88 7.58
C ASN A 342 6.56 18.81 7.65
N THR A 343 7.21 17.96 6.85
CA THR A 343 8.67 17.87 6.90
C THR A 343 9.33 19.15 6.38
N ARG A 344 10.25 19.71 7.16
CA ARG A 344 10.95 20.96 6.86
C ARG A 344 12.47 20.80 6.92
N HIS A 345 13.17 21.45 6.01
CA HIS A 345 14.62 21.61 6.06
C HIS A 345 14.96 23.10 6.16
N LYS A 346 15.68 23.49 7.22
CA LYS A 346 16.03 24.90 7.49
C LYS A 346 14.80 25.84 7.50
N GLY A 347 13.68 25.35 8.01
CA GLY A 347 12.42 26.10 8.12
C GLY A 347 11.59 26.15 6.83
N LEU A 348 12.11 25.66 5.70
CA LEU A 348 11.37 25.57 4.44
C LEU A 348 10.74 24.19 4.29
N ARG A 349 9.54 24.14 3.71
CA ARG A 349 8.87 22.88 3.37
C ARG A 349 9.71 22.12 2.35
N MET A 350 9.98 20.84 2.61
CA MET A 350 10.83 20.04 1.70
C MET A 350 10.08 19.53 0.49
N TYR A 351 8.82 19.15 0.69
CA TYR A 351 8.00 18.54 -0.34
C TYR A 351 6.73 19.37 -0.57
N PRO A 352 6.22 19.45 -1.80
CA PRO A 352 4.86 19.91 -2.07
C PRO A 352 3.85 19.10 -1.25
N ASP A 353 2.64 19.63 -1.08
CA ASP A 353 1.59 18.85 -0.45
C ASP A 353 1.23 17.65 -1.32
N PRO A 354 1.29 16.41 -0.80
CA PRO A 354 0.83 15.27 -1.56
C PRO A 354 -0.64 15.42 -1.99
N GLN A 355 -1.49 16.06 -1.18
CA GLN A 355 -2.90 16.26 -1.50
C GLN A 355 -3.08 17.29 -2.62
N GLU A 356 -2.39 18.43 -2.55
CA GLU A 356 -2.44 19.45 -3.60
C GLU A 356 -1.87 18.90 -4.92
N SER A 357 -0.75 18.18 -4.84
CA SER A 357 -0.10 17.56 -6.00
C SER A 357 -1.01 16.49 -6.63
N ALA A 358 -1.64 15.66 -5.80
CA ALA A 358 -2.59 14.67 -6.28
C ALA A 358 -3.86 15.31 -6.84
N ALA A 359 -4.34 16.44 -6.29
CA ALA A 359 -5.54 17.12 -6.78
C ALA A 359 -5.37 17.61 -8.24
N VAL A 360 -4.19 18.13 -8.59
CA VAL A 360 -3.86 18.50 -9.99
C VAL A 360 -4.01 17.28 -10.91
N LEU A 361 -3.45 16.14 -10.50
CA LEU A 361 -3.55 14.89 -11.25
C LEU A 361 -4.97 14.28 -11.24
N TRP A 362 -5.73 14.52 -10.19
CA TRP A 362 -7.09 14.02 -10.03
C TRP A 362 -8.07 14.71 -10.97
N ASN A 363 -7.92 16.03 -11.14
CA ASN A 363 -8.80 16.82 -12.00
C ASN A 363 -8.47 16.62 -13.48
N ALA A 364 -7.19 16.46 -13.83
CA ALA A 364 -6.74 16.43 -15.22
C ALA A 364 -7.15 15.20 -16.05
N VAL A 365 -7.75 14.17 -15.43
CA VAL A 365 -8.02 12.90 -16.12
C VAL A 365 -9.37 12.33 -15.69
N GLU A 366 -10.47 12.88 -16.21
CA GLU A 366 -11.82 12.31 -16.00
C GLU A 366 -12.28 11.35 -17.11
N ARG A 367 -11.67 11.41 -18.30
CA ARG A 367 -12.10 10.69 -19.53
C ARG A 367 -11.56 9.26 -19.64
N ASP A 368 -11.83 8.40 -18.65
CA ASP A 368 -11.37 7.00 -18.69
C ASP A 368 -12.51 6.01 -18.50
N ASP A 369 -12.65 5.07 -19.46
CA ASP A 369 -13.78 4.12 -19.59
C ASP A 369 -13.85 3.09 -18.44
N LEU A 370 -12.75 2.93 -17.70
CA LEU A 370 -12.63 2.03 -16.56
C LEU A 370 -13.66 2.30 -15.43
N GLY A 371 -14.33 3.46 -15.41
CA GLY A 371 -15.40 3.76 -14.44
C GLY A 371 -16.73 3.06 -14.73
N ARG A 372 -16.84 2.36 -15.87
CA ARG A 372 -18.07 1.67 -16.32
C ARG A 372 -17.88 0.15 -16.47
N LEU A 373 -16.80 -0.40 -15.92
CA LEU A 373 -16.53 -1.82 -15.99
C LEU A 373 -17.63 -2.63 -15.31
N SER A 374 -18.02 -3.73 -15.96
CA SER A 374 -18.87 -4.72 -15.33
C SER A 374 -18.12 -5.45 -14.22
N LEU A 375 -18.85 -6.16 -13.35
CA LEU A 375 -18.21 -7.06 -12.37
C LEU A 375 -17.25 -8.04 -13.04
N GLN A 376 -17.63 -8.55 -14.21
CA GLN A 376 -16.83 -9.52 -14.94
C GLN A 376 -15.52 -8.91 -15.45
N ASP A 377 -15.58 -7.72 -16.03
CA ASP A 377 -14.39 -6.98 -16.46
C ASP A 377 -13.43 -6.70 -15.29
N TRP A 378 -13.98 -6.43 -14.12
CA TRP A 378 -13.17 -6.20 -12.94
C TRP A 378 -12.53 -7.48 -12.39
N ASN A 379 -13.25 -8.60 -12.46
CA ASN A 379 -12.71 -9.90 -12.09
C ASN A 379 -11.56 -10.34 -13.02
N VAL A 380 -11.48 -9.82 -14.25
CA VAL A 380 -10.31 -10.02 -15.13
C VAL A 380 -9.03 -9.48 -14.49
N LEU A 381 -9.09 -8.33 -13.80
CA LEU A 381 -7.93 -7.77 -13.11
C LEU A 381 -7.75 -8.38 -11.73
N ARG A 382 -8.84 -8.49 -10.98
CA ARG A 382 -8.79 -8.82 -9.56
C ARG A 382 -8.48 -10.29 -9.30
N GLY A 383 -9.03 -11.21 -10.10
CA GLY A 383 -8.79 -12.65 -9.97
C GLY A 383 -7.30 -12.96 -9.94
N PRO A 384 -6.55 -12.61 -11.00
CA PRO A 384 -5.11 -12.85 -11.06
C PRO A 384 -4.31 -12.18 -9.93
N LEU A 385 -4.68 -10.98 -9.50
CA LEU A 385 -4.00 -10.31 -8.37
C LEU A 385 -4.20 -11.04 -7.03
N ILE A 386 -5.39 -11.57 -6.77
CA ILE A 386 -5.66 -12.38 -5.57
C ILE A 386 -4.91 -13.71 -5.64
N VAL A 387 -4.92 -14.37 -6.80
CA VAL A 387 -4.17 -15.62 -7.00
C VAL A 387 -2.68 -15.39 -6.78
N GLU A 388 -2.14 -14.28 -7.28
CA GLU A 388 -0.74 -13.90 -7.04
C GLU A 388 -0.43 -13.67 -5.56
N GLU A 389 -1.33 -13.03 -4.82
CA GLU A 389 -1.16 -12.86 -3.38
C GLU A 389 -1.17 -14.20 -2.63
N MET A 390 -2.12 -15.09 -2.97
CA MET A 390 -2.16 -16.45 -2.43
C MET A 390 -0.90 -17.25 -2.77
N ARG A 391 -0.43 -17.15 -4.02
CA ARG A 391 0.81 -17.74 -4.50
C ARG A 391 1.99 -17.28 -3.65
N PHE A 392 2.16 -15.97 -3.50
CA PHE A 392 3.24 -15.39 -2.71
C PHE A 392 3.22 -15.89 -1.26
N LEU A 393 2.06 -15.91 -0.62
CA LEU A 393 1.91 -16.37 0.77
C LEU A 393 2.16 -17.88 0.93
N ARG A 394 1.73 -18.72 -0.02
CA ARG A 394 2.02 -20.17 0.01
C ARG A 394 3.50 -20.44 -0.24
N LYS A 395 4.09 -19.83 -1.27
CA LYS A 395 5.52 -19.92 -1.59
C LYS A 395 6.38 -19.54 -0.39
N ARG A 396 6.02 -18.45 0.29
CA ARG A 396 6.74 -18.01 1.48
C ARG A 396 6.64 -19.02 2.63
N ARG A 397 5.45 -19.56 2.90
CA ARG A 397 5.28 -20.62 3.90
C ARG A 397 6.15 -21.85 3.59
N LEU A 398 6.26 -22.24 2.32
CA LEU A 398 7.15 -23.33 1.90
C LEU A 398 8.62 -23.00 2.16
N SER A 399 9.05 -21.77 1.87
CA SER A 399 10.43 -21.33 2.10
C SER A 399 10.84 -21.28 3.57
N GLU A 400 9.87 -21.15 4.48
CA GLU A 400 10.11 -21.06 5.93
C GLU A 400 10.05 -22.44 6.63
N GLN A 401 9.65 -23.52 5.93
CA GLN A 401 9.59 -24.86 6.53
C GLN A 401 10.99 -25.45 6.78
N PRO A 402 11.34 -25.78 8.04
CA PRO A 402 12.62 -26.39 8.36
C PRO A 402 12.75 -27.76 7.69
N GLY A 403 13.71 -27.91 6.77
CA GLY A 403 14.00 -29.18 6.09
C GLY A 403 13.94 -29.15 4.56
N LEU A 404 13.41 -28.07 3.96
CA LEU A 404 13.44 -27.84 2.50
C LEU A 404 14.42 -26.74 2.07
N ALA A 405 15.02 -26.02 3.00
CA ALA A 405 16.17 -25.17 2.71
C ALA A 405 17.31 -26.09 2.27
N GLY A 406 17.50 -26.22 0.95
CA GLY A 406 18.70 -26.79 0.37
C GLY A 406 19.94 -26.12 0.96
N PRO A 407 21.12 -26.78 0.89
CA PRO A 407 22.35 -26.19 1.37
C PRO A 407 22.46 -24.79 0.80
N GLU A 408 22.52 -23.78 1.67
CA GLU A 408 22.57 -22.36 1.29
C GLU A 408 23.65 -22.18 0.22
N GLU A 409 23.26 -22.15 -1.06
CA GLU A 409 24.10 -21.60 -2.09
C GLU A 409 24.26 -20.15 -1.70
N GLY A 410 25.50 -19.84 -1.30
CA GLY A 410 25.85 -18.61 -0.61
C GLY A 410 25.17 -17.44 -1.28
N ALA A 411 24.50 -16.64 -0.44
CA ALA A 411 24.20 -15.27 -0.77
C ALA A 411 25.41 -14.72 -1.52
N GLU A 412 25.21 -14.35 -2.78
CA GLU A 412 26.08 -13.43 -3.48
C GLU A 412 26.03 -12.13 -2.68
N GLU A 413 26.78 -12.09 -1.58
CA GLU A 413 27.44 -10.90 -1.12
C GLU A 413 28.28 -10.45 -2.32
N GLU A 414 27.68 -9.56 -3.10
CA GLU A 414 28.38 -8.61 -3.95
C GLU A 414 29.33 -7.84 -3.02
N GLN A 415 30.48 -8.46 -2.74
CA GLN A 415 31.62 -7.84 -2.09
C GLN A 415 32.11 -6.75 -3.04
N ASP A 416 31.59 -5.55 -2.84
CA ASP A 416 32.18 -4.31 -3.29
C ASP A 416 33.56 -4.18 -2.61
N ALA A 417 34.56 -4.81 -3.23
CA ALA A 417 35.94 -4.81 -2.81
C ALA A 417 36.56 -3.43 -3.10
N GLY A 418 36.22 -2.46 -2.26
CA GLY A 418 37.02 -1.25 -2.07
C GLY A 418 38.33 -1.56 -1.35
N ALA A 419 39.23 -2.31 -2.01
CA ALA A 419 40.59 -2.50 -1.56
C ALA A 419 41.45 -1.30 -1.98
N HIS A 420 41.54 -0.29 -1.11
CA HIS A 420 42.62 0.69 -1.13
C HIS A 420 43.94 -0.05 -0.87
N GLN A 421 44.66 -0.40 -1.94
CA GLN A 421 46.04 -0.85 -1.84
C GLN A 421 46.97 0.35 -2.07
N GLU A 422 47.50 0.83 -0.95
CA GLU A 422 48.59 1.78 -0.86
C GLU A 422 49.88 1.13 -1.40
N VAL A 423 50.26 1.46 -2.64
CA VAL A 423 51.57 1.09 -3.20
C VAL A 423 52.39 2.37 -3.40
N SER A 424 53.24 2.61 -2.41
CA SER A 424 54.42 3.46 -2.52
C SER A 424 55.43 2.84 -3.51
N ARG A 425 55.79 3.55 -4.59
CA ARG A 425 57.15 3.55 -5.17
C ARG A 425 57.34 4.55 -6.33
N LYS A 426 58.27 5.48 -6.08
CA LYS A 426 59.38 5.98 -6.95
C LYS A 426 59.09 6.49 -8.38
N THR A 427 59.12 7.81 -8.46
CA THR A 427 59.82 8.69 -9.42
C THR A 427 60.63 8.13 -10.63
N MET A 428 60.24 8.67 -11.81
CA MET A 428 61.04 9.18 -12.97
C MET A 428 61.67 8.18 -13.98
N PRO A 429 61.96 8.57 -15.26
CA PRO A 429 61.42 9.65 -16.12
C PRO A 429 61.18 9.28 -17.62
N ARG A 430 60.51 10.22 -18.34
CA ARG A 430 60.60 10.60 -19.78
C ARG A 430 60.79 9.52 -20.88
N GLY A 431 59.86 9.50 -21.84
CA GLY A 431 60.05 8.95 -23.18
C GLY A 431 58.95 9.41 -24.15
N THR A 432 59.38 9.89 -25.30
CA THR A 432 58.68 10.75 -26.27
C THR A 432 57.88 9.98 -27.34
N ALA A 433 56.88 10.67 -27.91
CA ALA A 433 56.44 10.62 -29.31
C ALA A 433 55.77 9.36 -29.89
N GLY A 434 54.63 9.55 -30.56
CA GLY A 434 53.99 8.53 -31.39
C GLY A 434 52.60 8.92 -31.90
N LEU A 435 52.56 9.88 -32.83
CA LEU A 435 51.42 10.21 -33.70
C LEU A 435 51.14 9.04 -34.67
N ILE A 436 49.87 8.73 -34.99
CA ILE A 436 49.30 8.17 -36.25
C ILE A 436 47.80 7.86 -35.96
N MET A 437 46.83 8.67 -36.40
CA MET A 437 46.16 8.71 -37.72
C MET A 437 45.30 7.49 -38.11
N MET A 438 44.00 7.78 -38.18
CA MET A 438 43.04 7.47 -39.27
C MET A 438 42.22 6.16 -39.32
N ARG A 439 40.92 6.43 -39.54
CA ARG A 439 39.92 5.75 -40.39
C ARG A 439 39.31 4.45 -39.86
N ALA A 440 38.08 4.07 -40.20
CA ALA A 440 36.85 4.68 -40.72
C ALA A 440 35.90 3.50 -41.05
N SER A 441 34.58 3.76 -41.07
CA SER A 441 33.55 2.96 -41.79
C SER A 441 33.24 1.58 -41.18
N SER A 442 32.02 1.04 -41.20
CA SER A 442 30.81 1.27 -42.00
C SER A 442 29.58 0.85 -41.16
N GLU A 443 28.54 1.67 -41.07
CA GLU A 443 27.25 1.47 -41.76
C GLU A 443 26.73 0.01 -41.79
N ASN A 444 25.59 -0.23 -41.13
CA ASN A 444 24.56 -1.07 -41.71
C ASN A 444 23.17 -0.59 -41.26
N THR A 445 22.51 0.09 -42.20
CA THR A 445 21.14 0.59 -42.09
C THR A 445 20.26 -0.36 -42.90
N ALA A 446 19.33 -1.07 -42.26
CA ALA A 446 18.29 -1.80 -42.97
C ALA A 446 16.92 -1.27 -42.55
N ARG A 447 16.40 -0.38 -43.41
CA ARG A 447 14.99 0.02 -43.46
C ARG A 447 14.19 -1.12 -44.08
N MET A 448 13.10 -1.53 -43.43
CA MET A 448 11.94 -2.14 -44.12
C MET A 448 10.68 -1.37 -43.77
N ASN A 449 10.20 -0.61 -44.76
CA ASN A 449 8.81 -0.16 -44.84
C ASN A 449 8.00 -1.29 -45.49
N TYR A 450 6.88 -1.69 -44.89
CA TYR A 450 5.80 -2.33 -45.64
C TYR A 450 4.44 -1.78 -45.22
N GLN A 451 3.58 -1.68 -46.22
CA GLN A 451 2.39 -0.86 -46.30
C GLN A 451 1.18 -1.38 -45.51
N LYS A 452 0.29 -0.41 -45.21
CA LYS A 452 -1.11 -0.54 -44.80
C LYS A 452 -1.91 -1.51 -45.68
N GLY A 453 -2.85 -2.22 -45.05
CA GLY A 453 -4.10 -2.63 -45.69
C GLY A 453 -4.88 -3.71 -44.95
N GLY A 454 -6.14 -3.40 -44.60
CA GLY A 454 -7.23 -4.38 -44.71
C GLY A 454 -7.75 -5.03 -43.43
N THR A 455 -8.92 -4.56 -43.02
CA THR A 455 -9.91 -5.18 -42.13
C THR A 455 -10.15 -6.68 -42.35
N ARG A 456 -10.31 -7.45 -41.26
CA ARG A 456 -11.41 -8.43 -41.07
C ARG A 456 -11.47 -8.98 -39.63
N ARG A 457 -12.72 -9.08 -39.17
CA ARG A 457 -13.18 -9.77 -37.95
C ARG A 457 -12.86 -11.27 -38.00
N VAL A 458 -13.02 -11.88 -36.82
CA VAL A 458 -13.20 -13.29 -36.47
C VAL A 458 -11.99 -13.85 -35.74
N PHE A 459 -12.11 -14.05 -34.42
CA PHE A 459 -11.61 -15.26 -33.78
C PHE A 459 -12.48 -15.66 -32.59
N ARG A 460 -13.10 -16.83 -32.73
CA ARG A 460 -13.57 -17.73 -31.67
C ARG A 460 -12.38 -18.63 -31.30
N PHE A 461 -12.11 -18.82 -30.01
CA PHE A 461 -11.46 -19.97 -29.36
C PHE A 461 -11.89 -19.87 -27.88
N LEU A 462 -12.70 -20.73 -27.25
CA LEU A 462 -12.67 -22.19 -27.06
C LEU A 462 -11.43 -22.64 -26.28
N CYS A 463 -11.55 -22.61 -24.95
CA CYS A 463 -10.66 -23.34 -24.03
C CYS A 463 -11.19 -24.76 -23.84
N LEU A 464 -10.33 -25.72 -24.17
CA LEU A 464 -10.35 -27.11 -23.76
C LEU A 464 -8.92 -27.36 -23.26
N ILE A 465 -8.78 -27.50 -21.94
CA ILE A 465 -7.99 -28.45 -21.14
C ILE A 465 -8.22 -28.02 -19.70
#